data_AF-A0A8T5GS04-F1
#
_entry.id   AF-A0A8T5GS04-F1
#
_cell.length_a   1.000
_cell.length_b   1.000
_cell.length_c   1.000
_cell.angle_alpha   90.00
_cell.angle_beta   90.00
_cell.angle_gamma   90.00
#
_symmetry.space_group_name_H-M   'P 1'
#
loop_
_entity.id
_entity.type
_entity.pdbx_description
1 polymer ?
#
loop_
_entity_poly.entity_id
_entity_poly.type
_entity_poly.pdbx_seq_one_letter_code
_entity_poly.pdbx_strand_id
1 'polypeptide(L)'
;MADIAGLLRRLEKGGIPMTPSIREAMLDVDIEDFTDYETEPFYVDRPVPFMETDAGAMKTISAPHMVATLLHHMELKSGEDVTILGAKGGYITALVAKIVGEDGCVRVLDPSIDAVAHVRQRLTHWPTVEVRELESIDVAPVAFPGELHRVLVTGQVNSLPDWMVERMVEGGFVLAPMGPKTSQQLMKMELQEGELMPTDLGPVSFGPVDVRQGEPGPMNADELADMIELTIQTCEDLGLIEDEERHAMQDLIVNLRNLPDDLPPPGEGAIPMEEHPMIQLMWEAAPSFFRLWPMLQTMIHPNLAQPGAEDWDDSEENDGSDFEL
;
A
#
# COMPACT_ATOMS: atom_id res chain seq x y z
N MET A 1 -19.89 -17.17 7.96
CA MET A 1 -19.19 -17.22 9.27
C MET A 1 -17.77 -16.79 9.00
N ALA A 2 -17.25 -15.85 9.78
CA ALA A 2 -15.85 -15.47 9.80
C ALA A 2 -14.97 -16.73 9.97
N ASP A 3 -14.28 -17.16 8.90
CA ASP A 3 -13.37 -18.31 8.92
C ASP A 3 -11.94 -17.84 8.60
N ILE A 4 -11.31 -17.20 9.58
CA ILE A 4 -9.92 -16.75 9.47
C ILE A 4 -8.98 -17.92 9.19
N ALA A 5 -9.22 -19.11 9.78
CA ALA A 5 -8.40 -20.29 9.54
C ALA A 5 -8.50 -20.77 8.09
N GLY A 6 -9.70 -20.73 7.50
CA GLY A 6 -9.94 -20.99 6.08
C GLY A 6 -9.21 -20.00 5.18
N LEU A 7 -9.32 -18.70 5.46
CA LEU A 7 -8.60 -17.64 4.75
C LEU A 7 -7.09 -17.89 4.78
N LEU A 8 -6.50 -18.10 5.96
CA LEU A 8 -5.04 -18.31 6.09
C LEU A 8 -4.56 -19.56 5.33
N ARG A 9 -5.37 -20.63 5.24
CA ARG A 9 -5.06 -21.80 4.42
C ARG A 9 -5.06 -21.47 2.92
N ARG A 10 -6.03 -20.66 2.45
CA ARG A 10 -6.09 -20.24 1.04
C ARG A 10 -4.89 -19.36 0.68
N LEU A 11 -4.51 -18.41 1.54
CA LEU A 11 -3.34 -17.57 1.33
C LEU A 11 -2.04 -18.39 1.23
N GLU A 12 -1.85 -19.35 2.14
CA GLU A 12 -0.67 -20.23 2.09
C GLU A 12 -0.66 -21.11 0.83
N LYS A 13 -1.82 -21.66 0.41
CA LYS A 13 -1.95 -22.40 -0.86
C LYS A 13 -1.62 -21.50 -2.06
N GLY A 14 -2.01 -20.22 -2.01
CA GLY A 14 -1.70 -19.20 -3.01
C GLY A 14 -0.26 -18.68 -2.98
N GLY A 15 0.62 -19.28 -2.16
CA GLY A 15 2.05 -18.94 -2.12
C GLY A 15 2.40 -17.76 -1.22
N ILE A 16 1.46 -17.21 -0.46
CA ILE A 16 1.75 -16.16 0.53
C ILE A 16 2.52 -16.78 1.71
N PRO A 17 3.72 -16.29 2.03
CA PRO A 17 4.53 -16.84 3.11
C PRO A 17 3.80 -16.79 4.46
N MET A 18 3.71 -17.93 5.13
CA MET A 18 2.96 -18.07 6.38
C MET A 18 3.80 -18.83 7.42
N THR A 19 4.56 -18.09 8.23
CA THR A 19 5.31 -18.71 9.34
C THR A 19 4.36 -19.10 10.48
N PRO A 20 4.76 -20.01 11.39
CA PRO A 20 3.94 -20.36 12.55
C PRO A 20 3.57 -19.15 13.42
N SER A 21 4.50 -18.20 13.63
CA SER A 21 4.25 -17.00 14.43
C SER A 21 3.26 -16.04 13.76
N ILE A 22 3.33 -15.87 12.43
CA ILE A 22 2.38 -15.04 11.67
C ILE A 22 0.98 -15.67 11.74
N ARG A 23 0.89 -16.99 11.50
CA ARG A 23 -0.38 -17.71 11.56
C ARG A 23 -1.02 -17.60 12.94
N GLU A 24 -0.26 -17.88 14.01
CA GLU A 24 -0.75 -17.80 15.38
C GLU A 24 -1.20 -16.38 15.71
N ALA A 25 -0.45 -15.36 15.30
CA ALA A 25 -0.84 -13.98 15.53
C ALA A 25 -2.16 -13.62 14.82
N MET A 26 -2.32 -13.99 13.55
CA MET A 26 -3.53 -13.69 12.77
C MET A 26 -4.75 -14.52 13.19
N LEU A 27 -4.56 -15.68 13.83
CA LEU A 27 -5.67 -16.45 14.40
C LEU A 27 -6.18 -15.87 15.72
N ASP A 28 -5.28 -15.28 16.52
CA ASP A 28 -5.59 -14.82 17.87
C ASP A 28 -6.04 -13.36 17.94
N VAL A 29 -5.66 -12.53 16.97
CA VAL A 29 -6.02 -11.11 16.92
C VAL A 29 -7.26 -10.94 16.04
N ASP A 30 -8.36 -10.48 16.63
CA ASP A 30 -9.62 -10.27 15.92
C ASP A 30 -9.61 -8.93 15.16
N ILE A 31 -9.93 -8.96 13.87
CA ILE A 31 -10.01 -7.75 13.05
C ILE A 31 -11.15 -6.82 13.50
N GLU A 32 -12.22 -7.37 14.08
CA GLU A 32 -13.37 -6.62 14.57
C GLU A 32 -13.01 -5.66 15.72
N ASP A 33 -11.92 -5.92 16.46
CA ASP A 33 -11.46 -5.01 17.51
C ASP A 33 -10.95 -3.67 16.94
N PHE A 34 -10.57 -3.63 15.66
CA PHE A 34 -9.84 -2.51 15.03
C PHE A 34 -10.71 -1.64 14.11
N THR A 35 -11.98 -1.99 13.92
CA THR A 35 -12.90 -1.25 13.06
C THR A 35 -14.35 -1.40 13.52
N ASP A 36 -15.16 -0.35 13.34
CA ASP A 36 -16.62 -0.40 13.55
C ASP A 36 -17.40 -0.69 12.25
N TYR A 37 -16.68 -0.91 11.13
CA TYR A 37 -17.25 -1.22 9.83
C TYR A 37 -17.42 -2.72 9.62
N GLU A 38 -18.18 -3.11 8.59
CA GLU A 38 -18.34 -4.50 8.16
C GLU A 38 -16.98 -5.15 7.84
N THR A 39 -16.71 -6.30 8.47
CA THR A 39 -15.44 -7.04 8.36
C THR A 39 -15.54 -8.23 7.42
N GLU A 40 -16.73 -8.56 6.90
CA GLU A 40 -16.96 -9.64 5.95
C GLU A 40 -15.98 -9.63 4.76
N PRO A 41 -15.66 -8.47 4.13
CA PRO A 41 -14.69 -8.41 3.04
C PRO A 41 -13.29 -8.91 3.43
N PHE A 42 -12.90 -8.78 4.70
CA PHE A 42 -11.60 -9.22 5.19
C PHE A 42 -11.42 -10.73 5.00
N TYR A 43 -12.45 -11.53 5.26
CA TYR A 43 -12.38 -13.00 5.18
C TYR A 43 -12.29 -13.55 3.75
N VAL A 44 -12.47 -12.68 2.75
CA VAL A 44 -12.26 -12.95 1.32
C VAL A 44 -11.09 -12.13 0.76
N ASP A 45 -10.13 -11.80 1.62
CA ASP A 45 -8.87 -11.15 1.28
C ASP A 45 -9.00 -9.75 0.69
N ARG A 46 -9.86 -8.92 1.29
CA ARG A 46 -10.02 -7.50 0.90
C ARG A 46 -9.66 -6.55 2.03
N PRO A 47 -9.20 -5.33 1.70
CA PRO A 47 -9.08 -4.25 2.68
C PRO A 47 -10.44 -3.94 3.29
N VAL A 48 -10.46 -3.55 4.56
CA VAL A 48 -11.67 -3.11 5.25
C VAL A 48 -11.50 -1.67 5.74
N PRO A 49 -12.54 -0.83 5.67
CA PRO A 49 -12.45 0.52 6.24
C PRO A 49 -12.29 0.47 7.76
N PHE A 50 -11.67 1.49 8.34
CA PHE A 50 -11.64 1.69 9.79
C PHE A 50 -12.02 3.10 10.24
N MET A 51 -11.89 4.08 9.34
CA MET A 51 -12.34 5.44 9.58
C MET A 51 -12.68 6.13 8.26
N GLU A 52 -13.54 7.13 8.35
CA GLU A 52 -13.81 8.11 7.30
C GLU A 52 -13.24 9.45 7.78
N THR A 53 -12.55 10.18 6.91
CA THR A 53 -12.04 11.53 7.23
C THR A 53 -13.15 12.57 7.11
N ASP A 54 -12.93 13.77 7.67
CA ASP A 54 -13.86 14.90 7.53
C ASP A 54 -14.16 15.28 6.06
N ALA A 55 -13.24 14.96 5.14
CA ALA A 55 -13.38 15.16 3.70
C ALA A 55 -14.14 14.02 2.97
N GLY A 56 -14.55 12.97 3.69
CA GLY A 56 -15.28 11.82 3.13
C GLY A 56 -14.39 10.72 2.54
N ALA A 57 -13.07 10.75 2.82
CA ALA A 57 -12.16 9.72 2.36
C ALA A 57 -12.11 8.53 3.32
N MET A 58 -12.24 7.32 2.79
CA MET A 58 -12.15 6.09 3.59
C MET A 58 -10.70 5.68 3.80
N LYS A 59 -10.27 5.52 5.05
CA LYS A 59 -9.01 4.84 5.37
C LYS A 59 -9.27 3.37 5.67
N THR A 60 -8.37 2.52 5.19
CA THR A 60 -8.53 1.07 5.24
C THR A 60 -7.42 0.39 6.03
N ILE A 61 -7.76 -0.75 6.63
CA ILE A 61 -6.83 -1.79 7.06
C ILE A 61 -6.52 -2.63 5.80
N SER A 62 -5.24 -2.90 5.55
CA SER A 62 -4.80 -3.64 4.36
C SER A 62 -5.40 -5.06 4.28
N ALA A 63 -5.48 -5.59 3.06
CA ALA A 63 -5.93 -6.96 2.82
C ALA A 63 -5.05 -8.00 3.56
N PRO A 64 -5.62 -9.13 4.00
CA PRO A 64 -4.90 -10.21 4.67
C PRO A 64 -3.62 -10.69 3.99
N HIS A 65 -3.60 -10.87 2.66
CA HIS A 65 -2.38 -11.28 1.96
C HIS A 65 -1.27 -10.26 2.14
N MET A 66 -1.61 -8.96 2.07
CA MET A 66 -0.65 -7.87 2.23
C MET A 66 -0.15 -7.82 3.67
N VAL A 67 -1.04 -7.99 4.66
CA VAL A 67 -0.65 -8.08 6.07
C VAL A 67 0.34 -9.22 6.30
N ALA A 68 0.07 -10.41 5.77
CA ALA A 68 0.96 -11.57 5.88
C ALA A 68 2.31 -11.33 5.18
N THR A 69 2.29 -10.77 3.97
CA THR A 69 3.50 -10.39 3.21
C THR A 69 4.37 -9.39 3.98
N LEU A 70 3.77 -8.32 4.52
CA LEU A 70 4.49 -7.33 5.33
C LEU A 70 5.10 -7.98 6.57
N LEU A 71 4.34 -8.79 7.31
CA LEU A 71 4.85 -9.47 8.51
C LEU A 71 5.99 -10.45 8.19
N HIS A 72 5.91 -11.13 7.03
CA HIS A 72 6.97 -12.03 6.58
C HIS A 72 8.28 -11.27 6.33
N HIS A 73 8.23 -10.19 5.54
CA HIS A 73 9.41 -9.40 5.21
C HIS A 73 9.94 -8.55 6.37
N MET A 74 9.13 -8.32 7.40
CA MET A 74 9.58 -7.70 8.63
C MET A 74 10.50 -8.61 9.47
N GLU A 75 10.58 -9.92 9.18
CA GLU A 75 11.54 -10.86 9.77
C GLU A 75 11.59 -10.79 11.33
N LEU A 76 10.42 -10.56 11.93
CA LEU A 76 10.25 -10.25 13.35
C LEU A 76 10.68 -11.40 14.26
N LYS A 77 11.28 -11.04 15.39
CA LYS A 77 11.67 -11.94 16.48
C LYS A 77 11.19 -11.41 17.83
N SER A 78 11.06 -12.32 18.78
CA SER A 78 10.74 -11.99 20.17
C SER A 78 11.76 -11.01 20.75
N GLY A 79 11.29 -10.02 21.49
CA GLY A 79 12.13 -9.02 22.17
C GLY A 79 12.61 -7.87 21.29
N GLU A 80 12.13 -7.77 20.04
CA GLU A 80 12.56 -6.69 19.13
C GLU A 80 11.74 -5.41 19.29
N ASP A 81 12.42 -4.30 19.00
CA ASP A 81 11.83 -2.97 18.89
C ASP A 81 11.44 -2.67 17.44
N VAL A 82 10.16 -2.41 17.22
CA VAL A 82 9.59 -2.16 15.89
C VAL A 82 8.95 -0.78 15.84
N THR A 83 9.24 -0.03 14.79
CA THR A 83 8.58 1.25 14.52
C THR A 83 7.61 1.09 13.36
N ILE A 84 6.38 1.58 13.51
CA ILE A 84 5.37 1.58 12.46
C ILE A 84 5.03 3.04 12.16
N LEU A 85 5.18 3.43 10.90
CA LEU A 85 4.83 4.74 10.39
C LEU A 85 3.55 4.62 9.54
N GLY A 86 2.49 5.29 9.98
CA GLY A 86 1.12 5.04 9.54
C GLY A 86 0.41 4.06 10.48
N ALA A 87 -0.50 4.58 11.30
CA ALA A 87 -1.20 3.83 12.34
C ALA A 87 -2.27 2.89 11.77
N LYS A 88 -2.88 3.27 10.64
CA LYS A 88 -4.03 2.57 10.04
C LYS A 88 -5.09 2.28 11.12
N GLY A 89 -5.75 1.13 11.07
CA GLY A 89 -6.68 0.71 12.13
C GLY A 89 -6.00 0.10 13.37
N GLY A 90 -4.67 -0.08 13.37
CA GLY A 90 -3.93 -0.70 14.48
C GLY A 90 -3.85 -2.24 14.44
N TYR A 91 -4.51 -2.91 13.50
CA TYR A 91 -4.49 -4.37 13.38
C TYR A 91 -3.07 -4.93 13.18
N ILE A 92 -2.29 -4.40 12.23
CA ILE A 92 -0.91 -4.86 12.02
C ILE A 92 -0.02 -4.55 13.24
N THR A 93 -0.27 -3.46 13.95
CA THR A 93 0.43 -3.13 15.21
C THR A 93 0.20 -4.21 16.26
N ALA A 94 -1.05 -4.65 16.44
CA ALA A 94 -1.38 -5.75 17.37
C ALA A 94 -0.69 -7.07 16.98
N LEU A 95 -0.66 -7.39 15.68
CA LEU A 95 0.05 -8.58 15.19
C LEU A 95 1.56 -8.50 15.48
N VAL A 96 2.19 -7.37 15.19
CA VAL A 96 3.61 -7.14 15.49
C VAL A 96 3.85 -7.26 16.99
N ALA A 97 3.05 -6.59 17.82
CA ALA A 97 3.16 -6.60 19.28
C ALA A 97 3.05 -8.02 19.85
N LYS A 98 2.17 -8.83 19.27
CA LYS A 98 2.03 -10.24 19.65
C LYS A 98 3.25 -11.09 19.27
N ILE A 99 3.83 -10.85 18.09
CA ILE A 99 5.00 -11.60 17.61
C ILE A 99 6.27 -11.25 18.40
N VAL A 100 6.48 -9.96 18.70
CA VAL A 100 7.65 -9.51 19.48
C VAL A 100 7.50 -9.80 20.98
N GLY A 101 6.28 -9.94 21.47
CA GLY A 101 5.99 -10.36 22.85
C GLY A 101 6.27 -9.29 23.90
N GLU A 102 6.20 -9.69 25.17
CA GLU A 102 6.27 -8.80 26.34
C GLU A 102 7.62 -8.09 26.53
N ASP A 103 8.70 -8.70 26.02
CA ASP A 103 10.06 -8.15 26.08
C ASP A 103 10.37 -7.19 24.91
N GLY A 104 9.47 -7.09 23.92
CA GLY A 104 9.60 -6.19 22.77
C GLY A 104 8.78 -4.91 22.93
N CYS A 105 8.89 -4.03 21.94
CA CYS A 105 8.15 -2.76 21.91
C CYS A 105 7.73 -2.42 20.49
N VAL A 106 6.49 -1.94 20.33
CA VAL A 106 5.98 -1.43 19.05
C VAL A 106 5.63 0.04 19.18
N ARG A 107 6.34 0.88 18.44
CA ARG A 107 6.12 2.32 18.42
C ARG A 107 5.37 2.71 17.16
N VAL A 108 4.17 3.24 17.30
CA VAL A 108 3.33 3.71 16.20
C VAL A 108 3.43 5.22 16.08
N LEU A 109 3.71 5.69 14.87
CA LEU A 109 3.84 7.09 14.51
C LEU A 109 2.86 7.40 13.38
N ASP A 110 2.06 8.45 13.50
CA ASP A 110 1.16 8.88 12.42
C ASP A 110 0.93 10.40 12.49
N PRO A 111 0.94 11.13 11.36
CA PRO A 111 0.65 12.56 11.33
C PRO A 111 -0.83 12.91 11.50
N SER A 112 -1.75 11.95 11.35
CA SER A 112 -3.19 12.15 11.50
C SER A 112 -3.62 11.96 12.96
N ILE A 113 -4.02 13.06 13.59
CA ILE A 113 -4.50 13.05 14.98
C ILE A 113 -5.69 12.10 15.20
N ASP A 114 -6.58 11.99 14.22
CA ASP A 114 -7.75 11.11 14.28
C ASP A 114 -7.35 9.63 14.19
N ALA A 115 -6.39 9.28 13.32
CA ALA A 115 -5.87 7.92 13.25
C ALA A 115 -5.15 7.53 14.56
N VAL A 116 -4.37 8.45 15.12
CA VAL A 116 -3.71 8.28 16.43
C VAL A 116 -4.76 8.06 17.54
N ALA A 117 -5.82 8.86 17.55
CA ALA A 117 -6.90 8.73 18.54
C ALA A 117 -7.63 7.38 18.41
N HIS A 118 -7.98 6.98 17.18
CA HIS A 118 -8.60 5.68 16.90
C HIS A 118 -7.73 4.53 17.40
N VAL A 119 -6.46 4.50 17.01
CA VAL A 119 -5.55 3.41 17.37
C VAL A 119 -5.25 3.38 18.86
N ARG A 120 -5.13 4.54 19.53
CA ARG A 120 -5.01 4.59 21.00
C ARG A 120 -6.20 3.95 21.71
N GLN A 121 -7.42 4.16 21.19
CA GLN A 121 -8.61 3.54 21.75
C GLN A 121 -8.59 2.02 21.56
N ARG A 122 -8.24 1.54 20.36
CA ARG A 122 -8.23 0.10 20.03
C ARG A 122 -7.09 -0.67 20.68
N LEU A 123 -5.96 -0.01 20.92
CA LEU A 123 -4.76 -0.64 21.50
C LEU A 123 -4.61 -0.41 23.01
N THR A 124 -5.66 0.01 23.72
CA THR A 124 -5.61 0.26 25.17
C THR A 124 -5.15 -0.93 26.03
N HIS A 125 -5.33 -2.15 25.54
CA HIS A 125 -4.93 -3.39 26.23
C HIS A 125 -3.60 -3.99 25.75
N TRP A 126 -2.81 -3.22 24.99
CA TRP A 126 -1.53 -3.65 24.43
C TRP A 126 -0.37 -2.91 25.11
N PRO A 127 0.18 -3.43 26.24
CA PRO A 127 1.12 -2.70 27.08
C PRO A 127 2.48 -2.44 26.43
N THR A 128 2.83 -3.20 25.39
CA THR A 128 4.07 -3.05 24.61
C THR A 128 3.92 -2.08 23.44
N VAL A 129 2.75 -1.46 23.28
CA VAL A 129 2.50 -0.50 22.20
C VAL A 129 2.55 0.93 22.72
N GLU A 130 3.32 1.77 22.05
CA GLU A 130 3.34 3.20 22.26
C GLU A 130 2.89 3.94 21.00
N VAL A 131 1.82 4.75 21.10
CA VAL A 131 1.27 5.49 19.95
C VAL A 131 1.54 6.98 20.09
N ARG A 132 2.17 7.60 19.08
CA ARG A 132 2.52 9.01 19.05
C ARG A 132 2.09 9.68 17.76
N GLU A 133 1.76 10.95 17.89
CA GLU A 133 1.50 11.86 16.78
C GLU A 133 2.83 12.40 16.23
N LEU A 134 2.88 12.57 14.91
CA LEU A 134 3.94 13.28 14.23
C LEU A 134 3.45 14.64 13.73
N GLU A 135 4.34 15.63 13.73
CA GLU A 135 4.07 16.90 13.05
C GLU A 135 4.06 16.72 11.52
N SER A 136 5.02 15.96 11.01
CA SER A 136 5.16 15.55 9.60
C SER A 136 6.01 14.29 9.52
N ILE A 137 5.87 13.56 8.42
CA ILE A 137 6.71 12.41 8.11
C ILE A 137 8.19 12.79 8.00
N ASP A 138 8.49 14.02 7.56
CA ASP A 138 9.85 14.53 7.35
C ASP A 138 10.50 15.03 8.64
N VAL A 139 9.73 15.19 9.72
CA VAL A 139 10.19 15.76 10.98
C VAL A 139 10.38 14.66 12.00
N ALA A 140 11.63 14.51 12.46
CA ALA A 140 11.96 13.54 13.49
C ALA A 140 11.20 13.83 14.80
N PRO A 141 10.50 12.86 15.40
CA PRO A 141 9.80 13.07 16.65
C PRO A 141 10.76 13.40 17.80
N VAL A 142 10.48 14.50 18.51
CA VAL A 142 11.37 15.12 19.53
C VAL A 142 11.72 14.19 20.69
N ALA A 143 10.79 13.35 21.13
CA ALA A 143 10.97 12.46 22.28
C ALA A 143 11.13 10.97 21.90
N PHE A 144 11.41 10.68 20.63
CA PHE A 144 11.44 9.31 20.12
C PHE A 144 12.85 8.71 20.25
N PRO A 145 12.98 7.45 20.73
CA PRO A 145 14.29 6.81 20.89
C PRO A 145 15.10 6.81 19.58
N GLY A 146 16.42 7.00 19.71
CA GLY A 146 17.29 7.37 18.60
C GLY A 146 17.67 6.25 17.63
N GLU A 147 17.47 4.98 18.00
CA GLU A 147 17.89 3.83 17.19
C GLU A 147 16.67 3.12 16.57
N LEU A 148 16.76 2.85 15.27
CA LEU A 148 15.76 2.16 14.48
C LEU A 148 16.31 0.82 13.99
N HIS A 149 15.75 -0.28 14.51
CA HIS A 149 16.10 -1.64 14.12
C HIS A 149 15.23 -2.14 12.96
N ARG A 150 13.91 -2.03 13.11
CA ARG A 150 12.95 -2.43 12.10
C ARG A 150 11.87 -1.38 11.98
N VAL A 151 11.66 -0.90 10.77
CA VAL A 151 10.64 0.10 10.49
C VAL A 151 9.71 -0.41 9.41
N LEU A 152 8.41 -0.32 9.68
CA LEU A 152 7.37 -0.59 8.71
C LEU A 152 6.66 0.71 8.36
N VAL A 153 6.65 1.09 7.10
CA VAL A 153 5.86 2.20 6.60
C VAL A 153 4.61 1.63 5.95
N THR A 154 3.43 1.97 6.46
CA THR A 154 2.14 1.40 6.01
C THR A 154 1.41 2.28 5.00
N GLY A 155 2.12 3.16 4.30
CA GLY A 155 1.59 3.97 3.22
C GLY A 155 2.68 4.33 2.23
N GLN A 156 2.27 4.86 1.08
CA GLN A 156 3.18 5.27 0.03
C GLN A 156 4.03 6.46 0.48
N VAL A 157 5.33 6.39 0.14
CA VAL A 157 6.31 7.48 0.27
C VAL A 157 7.15 7.60 -1.01
N ASN A 158 7.54 8.82 -1.38
CA ASN A 158 8.42 9.02 -2.54
C ASN A 158 9.87 8.62 -2.24
N SER A 159 10.32 8.92 -1.03
CA SER A 159 11.64 8.59 -0.49
C SER A 159 11.55 8.39 1.02
N LEU A 160 12.55 7.75 1.62
CA LEU A 160 12.63 7.68 3.08
C LEU A 160 12.97 9.06 3.66
N PRO A 161 12.37 9.46 4.80
CA PRO A 161 12.78 10.65 5.53
C PRO A 161 14.24 10.56 5.98
N ASP A 162 14.99 11.66 5.88
CA ASP A 162 16.42 11.71 6.25
C ASP A 162 16.66 11.22 7.69
N TRP A 163 15.82 11.64 8.63
CA TRP A 163 15.96 11.26 10.04
C TRP A 163 15.80 9.75 10.27
N MET A 164 15.06 9.05 9.40
CA MET A 164 14.88 7.61 9.50
C MET A 164 16.15 6.88 9.07
N VAL A 165 16.80 7.37 8.02
CA VAL A 165 18.10 6.87 7.55
C VAL A 165 19.19 7.15 8.57
N GLU A 166 19.26 8.38 9.10
CA GLU A 166 20.25 8.79 10.10
C GLU A 166 20.17 8.00 11.42
N ARG A 167 18.98 7.49 11.77
CA ARG A 167 18.71 6.75 13.00
C ARG A 167 18.72 5.23 12.82
N MET A 168 18.85 4.75 11.59
CA MET A 168 18.91 3.32 11.30
C MET A 168 20.20 2.73 11.85
N VAL A 169 20.10 1.62 12.57
CA VAL A 169 21.27 0.89 13.04
C VAL A 169 21.80 -0.03 11.96
N GLU A 170 23.08 -0.41 12.07
CA GLU A 170 23.68 -1.43 11.22
C GLU A 170 22.89 -2.75 11.26
N GLY A 171 22.54 -3.29 10.08
CA GLY A 171 21.67 -4.46 9.92
C GLY A 171 20.18 -4.18 10.18
N GLY A 172 19.82 -2.94 10.52
CA GLY A 172 18.44 -2.49 10.57
C GLY A 172 17.89 -2.19 9.18
N PHE A 173 16.57 -2.17 9.05
CA PHE A 173 15.94 -1.85 7.77
C PHE A 173 14.59 -1.14 7.88
N VAL A 174 14.21 -0.53 6.76
CA VAL A 174 12.87 0.01 6.53
C VAL A 174 12.19 -0.80 5.42
N LEU A 175 10.97 -1.26 5.69
CA LEU A 175 10.07 -1.84 4.71
C LEU A 175 9.00 -0.80 4.36
N ALA A 176 8.94 -0.34 3.11
CA ALA A 176 8.05 0.74 2.70
C ALA A 176 7.55 0.56 1.26
N PRO A 177 6.27 0.88 0.97
CA PRO A 177 5.82 1.17 -0.39
C PRO A 177 6.47 2.46 -0.89
N MET A 178 7.37 2.35 -1.86
CA MET A 178 8.15 3.46 -2.41
C MET A 178 7.89 3.68 -3.89
N GLY A 179 7.97 4.94 -4.32
CA GLY A 179 7.73 5.36 -5.70
C GLY A 179 6.38 6.06 -5.86
N PRO A 180 6.02 6.47 -7.09
CA PRO A 180 4.79 7.22 -7.34
C PRO A 180 3.54 6.43 -6.94
N LYS A 181 2.43 7.12 -6.61
CA LYS A 181 1.17 6.48 -6.15
C LYS A 181 0.65 5.38 -7.08
N THR A 182 0.93 5.54 -8.36
CA THR A 182 0.45 4.71 -9.48
C THR A 182 1.35 3.51 -9.79
N SER A 183 2.62 3.57 -9.38
CA SER A 183 3.64 2.57 -9.71
C SER A 183 4.63 2.42 -8.55
N GLN A 184 4.09 2.12 -7.38
CA GLN A 184 4.88 1.90 -6.16
C GLN A 184 5.34 0.45 -6.06
N GLN A 185 6.57 0.26 -5.58
CA GLN A 185 7.16 -1.04 -5.26
C GLN A 185 7.28 -1.18 -3.74
N LEU A 186 7.12 -2.38 -3.21
CA LEU A 186 7.44 -2.65 -1.82
C LEU A 186 8.96 -2.81 -1.71
N MET A 187 9.62 -1.86 -1.07
CA MET A 187 11.07 -1.82 -0.94
C MET A 187 11.50 -2.16 0.49
N LYS A 188 12.51 -3.04 0.62
CA LYS A 188 13.28 -3.21 1.85
C LYS A 188 14.61 -2.47 1.69
N MET A 189 14.83 -1.45 2.50
CA MET A 189 16.04 -0.62 2.54
C MET A 189 16.84 -0.99 3.80
N GLU A 190 17.90 -1.78 3.65
CA GLU A 190 18.69 -2.30 4.77
C GLU A 190 20.04 -1.58 4.88
N LEU A 191 20.43 -1.15 6.08
CA LEU A 191 21.74 -0.52 6.30
C LEU A 191 22.82 -1.59 6.46
N GLN A 192 23.79 -1.62 5.54
CA GLN A 192 24.93 -2.52 5.56
C GLN A 192 26.22 -1.75 5.27
N GLU A 193 27.21 -1.88 6.16
CA GLU A 193 28.51 -1.22 6.10
C GLU A 193 28.41 0.31 5.92
N GLY A 194 27.34 0.91 6.46
CA GLY A 194 27.05 2.34 6.32
C GLY A 194 26.40 2.76 4.99
N GLU A 195 26.01 1.82 4.14
CA GLU A 195 25.27 2.05 2.89
C GLU A 195 23.87 1.44 2.92
N LEU A 196 22.90 2.10 2.31
CA LEU A 196 21.54 1.56 2.18
C LEU A 196 21.46 0.61 0.98
N MET A 197 21.18 -0.65 1.27
CA MET A 197 21.04 -1.73 0.30
C MET A 197 19.55 -1.93 -0.02
N PRO A 198 19.10 -1.61 -1.25
CA PRO A 198 17.71 -1.79 -1.65
C PRO A 198 17.43 -3.25 -2.07
N THR A 199 16.27 -3.76 -1.67
CA THR A 199 15.67 -4.98 -2.20
C THR A 199 14.24 -4.68 -2.65
N ASP A 200 13.97 -4.88 -3.94
CA ASP A 200 12.63 -4.77 -4.51
C ASP A 200 11.84 -6.07 -4.27
N LEU A 201 10.68 -5.96 -3.63
CA LEU A 201 9.79 -7.07 -3.27
C LEU A 201 8.53 -7.10 -4.15
N GLY A 202 8.45 -6.25 -5.16
CA GLY A 202 7.41 -6.25 -6.18
C GLY A 202 6.32 -5.19 -5.98
N PRO A 203 5.39 -5.11 -6.95
CA PRO A 203 4.45 -4.01 -7.05
C PRO A 203 3.37 -4.09 -5.97
N VAL A 204 3.00 -2.93 -5.42
CA VAL A 204 1.94 -2.82 -4.41
C VAL A 204 1.05 -1.60 -4.66
N SER A 205 -0.03 -1.47 -3.91
CA SER A 205 -0.89 -0.29 -3.95
C SER A 205 -1.28 0.11 -2.54
N PHE A 206 -0.73 1.22 -2.07
CA PHE A 206 -1.04 1.87 -0.81
C PHE A 206 -1.40 3.34 -1.06
N GLY A 207 -2.36 3.85 -0.28
CA GLY A 207 -2.54 5.29 -0.12
C GLY A 207 -1.34 5.91 0.61
N PRO A 208 -1.13 7.23 0.51
CA PRO A 208 0.02 7.90 1.13
C PRO A 208 -0.05 7.86 2.65
N VAL A 209 1.12 7.97 3.30
CA VAL A 209 1.22 8.05 4.77
C VAL A 209 0.75 9.40 5.30
N ASP A 210 1.14 10.51 4.66
CA ASP A 210 0.69 11.84 5.06
C ASP A 210 -0.64 12.17 4.37
N VAL A 211 -1.70 12.24 5.15
CA VAL A 211 -3.05 12.56 4.69
C VAL A 211 -3.11 13.96 4.06
N ARG A 212 -2.21 14.88 4.44
CA ARG A 212 -2.12 16.22 3.84
C ARG A 212 -1.60 16.21 2.40
N GLN A 213 -0.99 15.12 1.94
CA GLN A 213 -0.41 14.97 0.59
C GLN A 213 -1.13 13.96 -0.30
N GLY A 214 -2.22 13.36 0.18
CA GLY A 214 -3.10 12.58 -0.68
C GLY A 214 -4.19 11.89 0.09
N GLU A 215 -5.27 12.64 0.27
CA GLU A 215 -6.57 12.02 0.35
C GLU A 215 -6.83 11.29 -0.98
N PRO A 216 -7.44 10.10 -1.01
CA PRO A 216 -8.00 9.55 -2.23
C PRO A 216 -9.12 10.48 -2.73
N GLY A 217 -8.71 11.54 -3.42
CA GLY A 217 -9.54 12.43 -4.22
C GLY A 217 -9.55 11.96 -5.69
N PRO A 218 -10.21 12.69 -6.59
CA PRO A 218 -10.11 12.44 -8.00
C PRO A 218 -8.65 12.50 -8.45
N MET A 219 -8.29 11.65 -9.42
CA MET A 219 -6.95 11.57 -9.97
C MET A 219 -6.46 12.94 -10.45
N ASN A 220 -5.31 13.40 -9.96
CA ASN A 220 -4.70 14.65 -10.43
C ASN A 220 -3.86 14.44 -11.71
N ALA A 221 -3.33 15.52 -12.28
CA ALA A 221 -2.62 15.48 -13.55
C ALA A 221 -1.32 14.64 -13.48
N ASP A 222 -0.56 14.75 -12.39
CA ASP A 222 0.68 13.99 -12.19
C ASP A 222 0.38 12.50 -11.99
N GLU A 223 -0.66 12.18 -11.21
CA GLU A 223 -1.13 10.81 -11.04
C GLU A 223 -1.57 10.21 -12.38
N LEU A 224 -2.31 10.95 -13.21
CA LEU A 224 -2.66 10.46 -14.54
C LEU A 224 -1.42 10.26 -15.44
N ALA A 225 -0.45 11.17 -15.38
CA ALA A 225 0.79 11.08 -16.14
C ALA A 225 1.58 9.82 -15.77
N ASP A 226 1.74 9.54 -14.47
CA ASP A 226 2.45 8.36 -14.01
C ASP A 226 1.71 7.06 -14.37
N MET A 227 0.37 7.05 -14.39
CA MET A 227 -0.43 5.92 -14.89
C MET A 227 -0.19 5.64 -16.38
N ILE A 228 -0.10 6.70 -17.19
CA ILE A 228 0.17 6.60 -18.62
C ILE A 228 1.59 6.06 -18.82
N GLU A 229 2.57 6.53 -18.04
CA GLU A 229 3.96 6.06 -18.07
C GLU A 229 4.05 4.56 -17.77
N LEU A 230 3.35 4.09 -16.72
CA LEU A 230 3.24 2.66 -16.41
C LEU A 230 2.59 1.87 -17.55
N THR A 231 1.57 2.44 -18.22
CA THR A 231 0.91 1.80 -19.35
C THR A 231 1.85 1.63 -20.53
N ILE A 232 2.64 2.65 -20.86
CA ILE A 232 3.67 2.59 -21.89
C ILE A 232 4.64 1.45 -21.54
N GLN A 233 5.25 1.47 -20.35
CA GLN A 233 6.23 0.47 -19.93
C GLN A 233 5.67 -0.96 -20.02
N THR A 234 4.45 -1.17 -19.50
CA THR A 234 3.78 -2.47 -19.55
C THR A 234 3.55 -2.93 -21.00
N CYS A 235 3.11 -2.03 -21.88
CA CYS A 235 2.86 -2.38 -23.28
C CYS A 235 4.16 -2.61 -24.06
N GLU A 236 5.26 -1.94 -23.70
CA GLU A 236 6.58 -2.22 -24.26
C GLU A 236 7.07 -3.61 -23.93
N ASP A 237 7.00 -3.99 -22.65
CA ASP A 237 7.47 -5.28 -22.17
C ASP A 237 6.68 -6.44 -22.81
N LEU A 238 5.41 -6.18 -23.14
CA LEU A 238 4.53 -7.14 -23.82
C LEU A 238 4.58 -7.05 -25.36
N GLY A 239 5.33 -6.10 -25.93
CA GLY A 239 5.38 -5.86 -27.39
C GLY A 239 4.04 -5.43 -27.98
N LEU A 240 3.19 -4.76 -27.19
CA LEU A 240 1.83 -4.36 -27.52
C LEU A 240 1.70 -2.91 -27.96
N ILE A 241 2.74 -2.07 -27.91
CA ILE A 241 2.68 -0.64 -28.26
C ILE A 241 3.42 -0.32 -29.56
N GLU A 242 2.81 0.49 -30.41
CA GLU A 242 3.44 1.03 -31.62
C GLU A 242 4.15 2.36 -31.33
N ASP A 243 5.15 2.72 -32.14
CA ASP A 243 5.91 3.96 -31.93
C ASP A 243 5.02 5.21 -31.95
N GLU A 244 4.04 5.29 -32.85
CA GLU A 244 3.13 6.45 -32.92
C GLU A 244 2.29 6.61 -31.64
N GLU A 245 1.78 5.51 -31.07
CA GLU A 245 1.02 5.52 -29.82
C GLU A 245 1.90 5.91 -28.63
N ARG A 246 3.13 5.36 -28.57
CA ARG A 246 4.12 5.73 -27.57
C ARG A 246 4.39 7.23 -27.57
N HIS A 247 4.71 7.80 -28.73
CA HIS A 247 5.03 9.23 -28.82
C HIS A 247 3.83 10.08 -28.40
N ALA A 248 2.61 9.72 -28.82
CA ALA A 248 1.41 10.43 -28.42
C ALA A 248 1.14 10.37 -26.90
N MET A 249 1.36 9.21 -26.27
CA MET A 249 1.23 9.04 -24.83
C MET A 249 2.34 9.79 -24.06
N GLN A 250 3.57 9.83 -24.59
CA GLN A 250 4.67 10.63 -24.03
C GLN A 250 4.39 12.14 -24.12
N ASP A 251 3.84 12.62 -25.23
CA ASP A 251 3.42 14.02 -25.38
C ASP A 251 2.31 14.37 -24.38
N LEU A 252 1.34 13.45 -24.18
CA LEU A 252 0.31 13.63 -23.17
C LEU A 252 0.90 13.72 -21.75
N ILE A 253 1.85 12.86 -21.38
CA ILE A 253 2.56 12.94 -20.08
C ILE A 253 3.20 14.31 -19.89
N VAL A 254 3.92 14.81 -20.90
CA VAL A 254 4.58 16.13 -20.83
C VAL A 254 3.54 17.24 -20.66
N ASN A 255 2.44 17.19 -21.39
CA ASN A 255 1.38 18.20 -21.29
C ASN A 255 0.67 18.17 -19.93
N LEU A 256 0.45 16.97 -19.37
CA LEU A 256 -0.12 16.81 -18.03
C LEU A 256 0.80 17.39 -16.94
N ARG A 257 2.10 17.07 -16.98
CA ARG A 257 3.10 17.59 -16.03
C ARG A 257 3.36 19.10 -16.18
N ASN A 258 2.90 19.73 -17.27
CA ASN A 258 2.98 21.17 -17.49
C ASN A 258 1.72 21.93 -17.04
N LEU A 259 0.69 21.22 -16.55
CA LEU A 259 -0.48 21.87 -15.95
C LEU A 259 -0.08 22.58 -14.65
N PRO A 260 -0.81 23.62 -14.21
CA PRO A 260 -0.50 24.34 -12.98
C PRO A 260 -0.53 23.41 -11.75
N ASP A 261 0.48 23.51 -10.89
CA ASP A 261 0.58 22.72 -9.64
C ASP A 261 -0.62 22.92 -8.69
N ASP A 262 -1.33 24.06 -8.82
CA ASP A 262 -2.51 24.41 -8.01
C ASP A 262 -3.85 24.06 -8.69
N LEU A 263 -3.83 23.37 -9.83
CA LEU A 263 -5.04 22.93 -10.52
C LEU A 263 -5.72 21.81 -9.71
N PRO A 264 -6.98 22.00 -9.25
CA PRO A 264 -7.70 20.95 -8.54
C PRO A 264 -7.99 19.78 -9.46
N PRO A 265 -8.13 18.55 -8.95
CA PRO A 265 -8.54 17.40 -9.75
C PRO A 265 -9.93 17.57 -10.41
N PRO A 266 -10.21 16.87 -11.53
CA PRO A 266 -11.53 16.94 -12.14
C PRO A 266 -12.63 16.43 -11.20
N GLY A 267 -13.68 17.24 -11.03
CA GLY A 267 -14.75 16.95 -10.06
C GLY A 267 -14.54 17.64 -8.71
N GLU A 268 -13.37 18.25 -8.48
CA GLU A 268 -13.11 19.18 -7.39
C GLU A 268 -13.02 20.63 -7.89
N GLY A 269 -13.32 21.59 -7.00
CA GLY A 269 -13.35 23.00 -7.34
C GLY A 269 -14.59 23.44 -8.14
N ALA A 270 -14.52 24.63 -8.75
CA ALA A 270 -15.62 25.25 -9.48
C ALA A 270 -15.51 25.10 -11.01
N ILE A 271 -14.67 24.18 -11.49
CA ILE A 271 -14.43 23.95 -12.92
C ILE A 271 -15.34 22.80 -13.40
N PRO A 272 -16.22 23.03 -14.39
CA PRO A 272 -17.00 21.95 -15.00
C PRO A 272 -16.11 20.86 -15.61
N MET A 273 -16.53 19.59 -15.52
CA MET A 273 -15.76 18.44 -16.02
C MET A 273 -15.34 18.58 -17.49
N GLU A 274 -16.23 19.09 -18.34
CA GLU A 274 -16.01 19.28 -19.78
C GLU A 274 -15.01 20.42 -20.10
N GLU A 275 -14.83 21.35 -19.15
CA GLU A 275 -13.95 22.51 -19.27
C GLU A 275 -12.62 22.29 -18.55
N HIS A 276 -12.45 21.14 -17.88
CA HIS A 276 -11.28 20.87 -17.08
C HIS A 276 -10.04 20.63 -17.98
N PRO A 277 -8.92 21.36 -17.78
CA PRO A 277 -7.73 21.26 -18.64
C PRO A 277 -7.20 19.83 -18.81
N MET A 278 -7.14 19.06 -17.71
CA MET A 278 -6.74 17.65 -17.75
C MET A 278 -7.65 16.81 -18.65
N ILE A 279 -8.96 17.05 -18.59
CA ILE A 279 -9.97 16.31 -19.36
C ILE A 279 -9.91 16.68 -20.84
N GLN A 280 -9.61 17.94 -21.15
CA GLN A 280 -9.39 18.39 -22.53
C GLN A 280 -8.15 17.73 -23.15
N LEU A 281 -7.02 17.69 -22.42
CA LEU A 281 -5.82 17.00 -22.88
C LEU A 281 -6.07 15.51 -23.14
N MET A 282 -6.83 14.84 -22.26
CA MET A 282 -7.23 13.45 -22.49
C MET A 282 -8.08 13.31 -23.75
N TRP A 283 -9.08 14.17 -23.95
CA TRP A 283 -9.95 14.11 -25.12
C TRP A 283 -9.21 14.35 -26.44
N GLU A 284 -8.27 15.29 -26.43
CA GLU A 284 -7.44 15.62 -27.60
C GLU A 284 -6.49 14.47 -27.96
N ALA A 285 -5.93 13.80 -26.95
CA ALA A 285 -4.95 12.75 -27.16
C ALA A 285 -5.59 11.36 -27.40
N ALA A 286 -6.80 11.10 -26.90
CA ALA A 286 -7.48 9.80 -26.98
C ALA A 286 -7.54 9.14 -28.38
N PRO A 287 -7.75 9.88 -29.49
CA PRO A 287 -7.75 9.29 -30.83
C PRO A 287 -6.43 8.62 -31.21
N SER A 288 -5.31 9.08 -30.65
CA SER A 288 -3.95 8.66 -31.01
C SER A 288 -3.51 7.35 -30.33
N PHE A 289 -4.23 6.89 -29.31
CA PHE A 289 -3.93 5.63 -28.60
C PHE A 289 -5.20 4.85 -28.24
N PHE A 290 -6.26 5.00 -29.05
CA PHE A 290 -7.57 4.40 -28.82
C PHE A 290 -7.52 2.88 -28.58
N ARG A 291 -6.57 2.18 -29.21
CA ARG A 291 -6.36 0.74 -29.05
C ARG A 291 -5.91 0.36 -27.63
N LEU A 292 -5.12 1.23 -26.99
CA LEU A 292 -4.62 1.06 -25.62
C LEU A 292 -5.58 1.62 -24.56
N TRP A 293 -6.62 2.35 -24.97
CA TRP A 293 -7.61 2.93 -24.07
C TRP A 293 -8.24 1.91 -23.09
N PRO A 294 -8.63 0.69 -23.49
CA PRO A 294 -9.16 -0.31 -22.55
C PRO A 294 -8.13 -0.75 -21.49
N MET A 295 -6.84 -0.80 -21.85
CA MET A 295 -5.77 -1.11 -20.89
C MET A 295 -5.59 0.04 -19.90
N LEU A 296 -5.60 1.28 -20.39
CA LEU A 296 -5.56 2.47 -19.57
C LEU A 296 -6.73 2.51 -18.58
N GLN A 297 -7.95 2.22 -19.04
CA GLN A 297 -9.14 2.12 -18.18
C GLN A 297 -9.02 1.03 -17.12
N THR A 298 -8.41 -0.11 -17.45
CA THR A 298 -8.19 -1.21 -16.49
C THR A 298 -7.18 -0.80 -15.41
N MET A 299 -6.15 -0.03 -15.77
CA MET A 299 -5.17 0.43 -14.81
C MET A 299 -5.69 1.58 -13.94
N ILE A 300 -6.58 2.44 -14.47
CA ILE A 300 -7.29 3.47 -13.70
C ILE A 300 -8.24 2.85 -12.65
N HIS A 301 -8.72 1.63 -12.89
CA HIS A 301 -9.52 0.85 -11.94
C HIS A 301 -8.74 -0.38 -11.47
N PRO A 302 -7.76 -0.23 -10.56
CA PRO A 302 -6.96 -1.36 -10.12
C PRO A 302 -7.86 -2.40 -9.43
N ASN A 303 -8.06 -3.53 -10.09
CA ASN A 303 -8.46 -4.76 -9.42
C ASN A 303 -7.27 -5.17 -8.54
N LEU A 304 -7.34 -4.83 -7.25
CA LEU A 304 -6.42 -5.35 -6.23
C LEU A 304 -6.28 -6.87 -6.41
N ALA A 305 -5.05 -7.39 -6.34
CA ALA A 305 -4.79 -8.82 -6.37
C ALA A 305 -5.58 -9.51 -5.23
N GLN A 306 -6.29 -10.59 -5.55
CA GLN A 306 -7.19 -11.32 -4.63
C GLN A 306 -6.81 -12.81 -4.53
N PRO A 307 -5.59 -13.15 -4.07
CA PRO A 307 -5.16 -14.55 -3.95
C PRO A 307 -6.01 -15.36 -2.97
N GLY A 308 -6.74 -14.72 -2.05
CA GLY A 308 -7.60 -15.40 -1.06
C GLY A 308 -9.10 -15.52 -1.40
N ALA A 309 -9.54 -15.18 -2.61
CA ALA A 309 -10.95 -15.28 -3.03
C ALA A 309 -11.43 -16.75 -3.12
N GLU A 310 -12.74 -17.00 -2.96
CA GLU A 310 -13.31 -18.36 -2.97
C GLU A 310 -13.16 -19.09 -4.33
N ASP A 311 -12.88 -18.37 -5.42
CA ASP A 311 -12.76 -18.92 -6.78
C ASP A 311 -11.32 -19.36 -7.16
N TRP A 312 -10.35 -19.29 -6.23
CA TRP A 312 -8.97 -19.74 -6.45
C TRP A 312 -8.82 -21.27 -6.25
N ASP A 313 -9.56 -22.04 -7.04
CA ASP A 313 -9.37 -23.49 -7.14
C ASP A 313 -8.81 -23.84 -8.53
N ASP A 314 -7.57 -24.35 -8.51
CA ASP A 314 -6.90 -24.99 -9.63
C ASP A 314 -7.84 -25.98 -10.34
N SER A 315 -8.30 -25.61 -11.52
CA SER A 315 -8.87 -26.54 -12.48
C SER A 315 -8.27 -26.33 -13.88
N GLU A 316 -6.96 -26.11 -13.95
CA GLU A 316 -6.20 -26.36 -15.18
C GLU A 316 -4.85 -27.02 -14.89
N GLU A 317 -4.87 -28.23 -14.31
CA GLU A 317 -3.85 -29.21 -14.67
C GLU A 317 -4.47 -30.61 -14.86
N ASN A 318 -4.24 -31.11 -16.08
CA ASN A 318 -4.27 -32.51 -16.51
C ASN A 318 -5.63 -33.12 -16.93
N ASP A 319 -5.93 -33.00 -18.23
CA ASP A 319 -6.48 -34.15 -18.95
C ASP A 319 -5.72 -34.37 -20.27
N GLY A 320 -4.55 -34.98 -20.15
CA GLY A 320 -3.89 -35.63 -21.27
C GLY A 320 -4.34 -37.09 -21.38
N SER A 321 -5.48 -37.35 -22.02
CA SER A 321 -5.72 -38.55 -22.85
C SER A 321 -7.11 -38.53 -23.48
N ASP A 322 -7.18 -38.27 -24.78
CA ASP A 322 -7.66 -39.30 -25.72
C ASP A 322 -7.52 -38.82 -27.17
N PHE A 323 -6.51 -39.38 -27.83
CA PHE A 323 -6.59 -39.66 -29.26
C PHE A 323 -7.63 -40.77 -29.44
N GLU A 324 -8.68 -40.55 -30.23
CA GLU A 324 -9.20 -41.57 -31.15
C GLU A 324 -10.08 -40.96 -32.25
N LEU A 325 -9.58 -41.12 -33.49
CA LEU A 325 -10.17 -41.03 -34.85
C LEU A 325 -10.49 -39.64 -35.45
#